data_AF-A0A257MC47-F1
#
_entry.id   AF-A0A257MC47-F1
#
_cell.length_a   1.000
_cell.length_b   1.000
_cell.length_c   1.000
_cell.angle_alpha   90.00
_cell.angle_beta   90.00
_cell.angle_gamma   90.00
#
_symmetry.space_group_name_H-M   'P 1'
#
loop_
_entity.id
_entity.type
_entity.pdbx_description
1 polymer ?
#
loop_
_entity_poly.entity_id
_entity_poly.type
_entity_poly.pdbx_seq_one_letter_code
_entity_poly.pdbx_strand_id
1 'polypeptide(L)'
;GDLDLNRVAALSLPAQRTAQKSSAGRAVVASPISITNSIILNDVNFSSVILENVINFQGTKFNDIAKFSDAQFRQEAKFERAQFNQTADFSGAQFERGAGFFSVQFRHDAIFTRVKFNQTADFRNVQFNQKADFFGAWFQQDVLLKLGERNSTSLPTLLELNSIRSRDFLTQNSAKMQNSGKRNSKRLPSLMEHNSIRPRYFLT
;
A
#
# COMPACT_ATOMS: atom_id res chain seq x y z
N GLY A 1 7.56 -14.06 -20.80
CA GLY A 1 6.11 -14.24 -20.61
C GLY A 1 5.73 -13.57 -19.31
N ASP A 2 4.47 -13.18 -19.18
CA ASP A 2 4.00 -12.35 -18.07
C ASP A 2 4.03 -13.13 -16.75
N LEU A 3 4.29 -12.43 -15.64
CA LEU A 3 4.20 -13.01 -14.31
C LEU A 3 2.79 -12.78 -13.77
N ASP A 4 1.87 -13.67 -14.14
CA ASP A 4 0.45 -13.57 -13.81
C ASP A 4 0.01 -14.67 -12.85
N LEU A 5 -0.28 -14.30 -11.60
CA LEU A 5 -0.74 -15.23 -10.56
C LEU A 5 -2.23 -15.54 -10.66
N ASN A 6 -3.01 -14.78 -11.44
CA ASN A 6 -4.41 -15.11 -11.69
C ASN A 6 -4.56 -16.35 -12.57
N ARG A 7 -3.54 -16.68 -13.37
CA ARG A 7 -3.50 -17.90 -14.18
C ARG A 7 -3.16 -19.16 -13.38
N VAL A 8 -2.52 -19.01 -12.21
CA VAL A 8 -2.16 -20.14 -11.34
C VAL A 8 -3.40 -20.76 -10.68
N ALA A 9 -4.45 -19.97 -10.43
CA ALA A 9 -5.71 -20.45 -9.88
C ALA A 9 -6.58 -21.27 -10.87
N ALA A 10 -6.17 -21.38 -12.14
CA ALA A 10 -6.88 -22.13 -13.18
C ALA A 10 -6.26 -23.53 -13.46
N LEU A 11 -5.11 -23.85 -12.88
CA LEU A 11 -4.41 -25.12 -13.06
C LEU A 11 -4.62 -26.03 -11.84
N SER A 12 -5.88 -26.40 -11.57
CA SER A 12 -6.17 -27.52 -10.67
C SER A 12 -5.94 -28.85 -11.40
N LEU A 13 -4.69 -29.33 -11.39
CA LEU A 13 -4.36 -30.74 -11.64
C LEU A 13 -4.25 -31.49 -10.30
N PRO A 14 -4.65 -32.78 -10.25
CA PRO A 14 -4.73 -33.53 -9.02
C PRO A 14 -3.30 -33.84 -8.50
N ALA A 15 -3.10 -33.63 -7.20
CA ALA A 15 -1.86 -33.86 -6.45
C ALA A 15 -0.76 -32.78 -6.57
N GLN A 16 -1.07 -31.54 -6.18
CA GLN A 16 -0.24 -30.72 -5.26
C GLN A 16 -0.99 -29.41 -4.93
N ARG A 17 -1.43 -29.28 -3.68
CA ARG A 17 -2.16 -28.11 -3.16
C ARG A 17 -1.20 -26.93 -3.00
N THR A 18 -1.22 -25.91 -3.87
CA THR A 18 -0.58 -24.61 -3.56
C THR A 18 -1.35 -23.36 -3.99
N ALA A 19 -2.42 -23.48 -4.77
CA ALA A 19 -3.35 -22.38 -5.03
C ALA A 19 -4.80 -22.79 -4.73
N GLN A 20 -5.28 -22.50 -3.51
CA GLN A 20 -6.68 -22.71 -3.16
C GLN A 20 -7.45 -21.43 -3.49
N LYS A 21 -8.55 -21.50 -4.24
CA LYS A 21 -9.46 -20.34 -4.34
C LYS A 21 -10.08 -20.12 -2.97
N SER A 22 -10.03 -18.89 -2.46
CA SER A 22 -10.78 -18.54 -1.25
C SER A 22 -12.29 -18.59 -1.53
N SER A 23 -13.12 -18.60 -0.49
CA SER A 23 -14.58 -18.52 -0.60
C SER A 23 -15.08 -17.29 -1.39
N ALA A 24 -14.22 -16.29 -1.61
CA ALA A 24 -14.48 -15.10 -2.41
C ALA A 24 -13.97 -15.19 -3.87
N GLY A 25 -13.53 -16.37 -4.35
CA GLY A 25 -13.05 -16.56 -5.73
C GLY A 25 -11.66 -15.99 -6.03
N ARG A 26 -10.95 -15.49 -5.01
CA ARG A 26 -9.61 -14.91 -5.15
C ARG A 26 -8.54 -16.01 -5.19
N ALA A 27 -7.54 -15.84 -6.04
CA ALA A 27 -6.36 -16.70 -6.05
C ALA A 27 -5.62 -16.55 -4.71
N VAL A 28 -5.31 -17.66 -4.05
CA VAL A 28 -4.47 -17.68 -2.85
C VAL A 28 -3.13 -18.30 -3.21
N VAL A 29 -2.04 -17.66 -2.83
CA VAL A 29 -0.69 -18.19 -2.93
C VAL A 29 -0.14 -18.38 -1.52
N ALA A 30 -0.01 -19.64 -1.13
CA ALA A 30 0.43 -20.02 0.22
C ALA A 30 1.96 -20.02 0.38
N SER A 31 2.69 -20.13 -0.73
CA SER A 31 4.15 -20.20 -0.76
C SER A 31 4.78 -18.81 -0.79
N PRO A 32 5.96 -18.61 -0.17
CA PRO A 32 6.70 -17.37 -0.32
C PRO A 32 7.13 -17.16 -1.76
N ILE A 33 7.15 -15.90 -2.20
CA ILE A 33 7.68 -15.50 -3.51
C ILE A 33 8.94 -14.67 -3.27
N SER A 34 10.06 -15.09 -3.84
CA SER A 34 11.32 -14.35 -3.75
C SER A 34 11.91 -14.19 -5.14
N ILE A 35 11.86 -12.97 -5.66
CA ILE A 35 12.46 -12.56 -6.92
C ILE A 35 13.25 -11.29 -6.60
N THR A 36 14.51 -11.44 -6.22
CA THR A 36 15.36 -10.33 -5.75
C THR A 36 16.46 -10.01 -6.74
N ASN A 37 16.89 -8.74 -6.79
CA ASN A 37 17.96 -8.25 -7.66
C ASN A 37 17.81 -8.69 -9.12
N SER A 38 16.56 -8.78 -9.59
CA SER A 38 16.20 -9.38 -10.87
C SER A 38 15.53 -8.36 -11.78
N ILE A 39 15.31 -8.74 -13.04
CA ILE A 39 14.53 -7.96 -13.98
C ILE A 39 13.34 -8.80 -14.43
N ILE A 40 12.13 -8.31 -14.17
CA ILE A 40 10.90 -8.85 -14.74
C ILE A 40 10.60 -8.03 -15.99
N LEU A 41 10.70 -8.68 -17.15
CA LEU A 41 10.67 -8.01 -18.45
C LEU A 41 9.27 -7.57 -18.88
N ASN A 42 8.28 -8.40 -18.59
CA ASN A 42 6.89 -8.22 -19.02
C ASN A 42 6.00 -7.84 -17.83
N ASP A 43 4.70 -7.69 -18.10
CA ASP A 43 3.66 -7.43 -17.12
C ASP A 43 3.71 -8.36 -15.90
N VAL A 44 3.41 -7.76 -14.75
CA VAL A 44 3.14 -8.46 -13.50
C VAL A 44 1.68 -8.25 -13.12
N ASN A 45 0.96 -9.34 -12.89
CA ASN A 45 -0.45 -9.29 -12.49
C ASN A 45 -0.71 -10.10 -11.22
N PHE A 46 -0.74 -9.37 -10.11
CA PHE A 46 -1.03 -9.85 -8.75
C PHE A 46 -2.36 -9.27 -8.26
N SER A 47 -3.18 -8.70 -9.17
CA SER A 47 -4.44 -8.09 -8.82
C SER A 47 -5.39 -9.09 -8.19
N SER A 48 -6.09 -8.70 -7.12
CA SER A 48 -7.04 -9.54 -6.38
C SER A 48 -6.49 -10.87 -5.83
N VAL A 49 -5.16 -11.02 -5.70
CA VAL A 49 -4.54 -12.21 -5.10
C VAL A 49 -4.47 -12.08 -3.57
N ILE A 50 -4.46 -13.19 -2.86
CA ILE A 50 -4.13 -13.30 -1.43
C ILE A 50 -2.76 -13.98 -1.32
N LEU A 51 -1.80 -13.28 -0.76
CA LEU A 51 -0.44 -13.76 -0.54
C LEU A 51 -0.28 -14.05 0.96
N GLU A 52 -0.29 -15.34 1.31
CA GLU A 52 -0.31 -15.76 2.72
C GLU A 52 1.07 -15.72 3.39
N ASN A 53 2.12 -15.60 2.59
CA ASN A 53 3.51 -15.61 3.03
C ASN A 53 4.26 -14.36 2.55
N VAL A 54 5.51 -14.22 2.98
CA VAL A 54 6.38 -13.11 2.61
C VAL A 54 6.56 -13.07 1.09
N ILE A 55 6.45 -11.87 0.53
CA ILE A 55 6.91 -11.60 -0.83
C ILE A 55 8.15 -10.72 -0.78
N ASN A 56 9.11 -11.04 -1.64
CA ASN A 56 10.38 -10.33 -1.70
C ASN A 56 10.75 -9.99 -3.14
N PHE A 57 10.64 -8.70 -3.45
CA PHE A 57 11.06 -8.06 -4.70
C PHE A 57 12.21 -7.08 -4.48
N GLN A 58 12.99 -7.25 -3.40
CA GLN A 58 14.09 -6.36 -3.09
C GLN A 58 15.06 -6.23 -4.27
N GLY A 59 15.35 -4.99 -4.68
CA GLY A 59 16.26 -4.67 -5.78
C GLY A 59 15.76 -5.07 -7.18
N THR A 60 14.51 -5.52 -7.31
CA THR A 60 13.98 -6.00 -8.60
C THR A 60 13.43 -4.87 -9.45
N LYS A 61 13.66 -4.96 -10.76
CA LYS A 61 13.16 -4.05 -11.78
C LYS A 61 11.93 -4.63 -12.46
N PHE A 62 10.83 -3.90 -12.42
CA PHE A 62 9.62 -4.15 -13.18
C PHE A 62 9.68 -3.29 -14.44
N ASN A 63 10.00 -3.92 -15.57
CA ASN A 63 10.19 -3.18 -16.83
C ASN A 63 8.88 -2.74 -17.48
N ASP A 64 7.81 -3.48 -17.23
CA ASP A 64 6.48 -3.19 -17.72
C ASP A 64 5.49 -2.95 -16.56
N ILE A 65 4.19 -2.90 -16.87
CA ILE A 65 3.13 -2.60 -15.92
C ILE A 65 3.13 -3.63 -14.77
N ALA A 66 3.08 -3.13 -13.53
CA ALA A 66 3.01 -3.96 -12.34
C ALA A 66 1.70 -3.71 -11.57
N LYS A 67 0.81 -4.69 -11.57
CA LYS A 67 -0.51 -4.61 -10.94
C LYS A 67 -0.56 -5.42 -9.66
N PHE A 68 -0.77 -4.74 -8.55
CA PHE A 68 -1.02 -5.29 -7.22
C PHE A 68 -2.39 -4.83 -6.68
N SER A 69 -3.27 -4.34 -7.55
CA SER A 69 -4.56 -3.77 -7.14
C SER A 69 -5.43 -4.79 -6.41
N ASP A 70 -6.04 -4.34 -5.32
CA ASP A 70 -6.82 -5.14 -4.39
C ASP A 70 -6.07 -6.33 -3.76
N ALA A 71 -4.76 -6.52 -3.98
CA ALA A 71 -4.00 -7.63 -3.42
C ALA A 71 -3.95 -7.58 -1.89
N GLN A 72 -3.92 -8.75 -1.24
CA GLN A 72 -3.81 -8.88 0.21
C GLN A 72 -2.48 -9.53 0.58
N PHE A 73 -1.59 -8.77 1.21
CA PHE A 73 -0.31 -9.24 1.74
C PHE A 73 -0.49 -9.56 3.22
N ARG A 74 -0.57 -10.86 3.55
CA ARG A 74 -0.79 -11.32 4.93
C ARG A 74 0.47 -11.24 5.79
N GLN A 75 1.64 -11.26 5.15
CA GLN A 75 2.95 -11.11 5.77
C GLN A 75 3.70 -9.90 5.18
N GLU A 76 4.96 -9.73 5.58
CA GLU A 76 5.80 -8.64 5.09
C GLU A 76 5.89 -8.62 3.56
N ALA A 77 5.76 -7.43 2.98
CA ALA A 77 5.94 -7.20 1.56
C ALA A 77 7.16 -6.31 1.32
N LYS A 78 8.19 -6.89 0.71
CA LYS A 78 9.53 -6.30 0.56
C LYS A 78 9.75 -5.82 -0.86
N PHE A 79 9.71 -4.50 -1.06
CA PHE A 79 10.01 -3.84 -2.33
C PHE A 79 11.25 -2.97 -2.23
N GLU A 80 12.06 -3.07 -1.18
CA GLU A 80 13.18 -2.16 -0.93
C GLU A 80 14.13 -2.11 -2.13
N ARG A 81 14.48 -0.89 -2.58
CA ARG A 81 15.31 -0.65 -3.77
C ARG A 81 14.73 -1.20 -5.08
N ALA A 82 13.47 -1.59 -5.13
CA ALA A 82 12.81 -1.95 -6.37
C ALA A 82 12.64 -0.74 -7.29
N GLN A 83 12.52 -0.99 -8.58
CA GLN A 83 12.31 0.03 -9.59
C GLN A 83 11.13 -0.35 -10.49
N PHE A 84 10.14 0.53 -10.58
CA PHE A 84 8.99 0.40 -11.48
C PHE A 84 9.19 1.35 -12.66
N ASN A 85 9.40 0.78 -13.85
CA ASN A 85 9.67 1.56 -15.07
C ASN A 85 8.40 2.05 -15.76
N GLN A 86 7.30 1.34 -15.57
CA GLN A 86 5.95 1.73 -16.00
C GLN A 86 5.04 1.90 -14.79
N THR A 87 3.74 2.08 -15.03
CA THR A 87 2.72 2.25 -14.00
C THR A 87 2.76 1.11 -12.98
N ALA A 88 2.80 1.48 -11.70
CA ALA A 88 2.68 0.57 -10.58
C ALA A 88 1.35 0.83 -9.84
N ASP A 89 0.46 -0.15 -9.87
CA ASP A 89 -0.88 -0.02 -9.32
C ASP A 89 -1.04 -0.85 -8.04
N PHE A 90 -1.12 -0.16 -6.89
CA PHE A 90 -1.41 -0.70 -5.56
C PHE A 90 -2.80 -0.27 -5.06
N SER A 91 -3.69 0.19 -5.95
CA SER A 91 -5.02 0.66 -5.56
C SER A 91 -5.79 -0.41 -4.80
N GLY A 92 -6.39 -0.04 -3.67
CA GLY A 92 -7.15 -0.96 -2.81
C GLY A 92 -6.35 -2.09 -2.14
N ALA A 93 -5.02 -2.18 -2.37
CA ALA A 93 -4.19 -3.22 -1.78
C ALA A 93 -4.14 -3.11 -0.25
N GLN A 94 -3.95 -4.24 0.42
CA GLN A 94 -3.97 -4.34 1.88
C GLN A 94 -2.70 -5.02 2.38
N PHE A 95 -1.94 -4.31 3.22
CA PHE A 95 -0.73 -4.80 3.87
C PHE A 95 -1.01 -5.03 5.36
N GLU A 96 -1.12 -6.31 5.75
CA GLU A 96 -1.44 -6.72 7.13
C GLU A 96 -0.24 -6.64 8.09
N ARG A 97 0.96 -6.62 7.51
CA ARG A 97 2.26 -6.51 8.17
C ARG A 97 3.09 -5.39 7.53
N GLY A 98 4.36 -5.28 7.91
CA GLY A 98 5.23 -4.23 7.40
C GLY A 98 5.34 -4.23 5.87
N ALA A 99 5.30 -3.04 5.28
CA ALA A 99 5.48 -2.84 3.84
C ALA A 99 6.72 -1.98 3.57
N GLY A 100 7.73 -2.58 2.95
CA GLY A 100 9.02 -1.94 2.70
C GLY A 100 9.08 -1.30 1.32
N PHE A 101 8.99 0.02 1.24
CA PHE A 101 9.21 0.82 0.02
C PHE A 101 10.49 1.68 0.11
N PHE A 102 11.42 1.29 0.99
CA PHE A 102 12.67 2.03 1.20
C PHE A 102 13.46 2.14 -0.11
N SER A 103 13.81 3.36 -0.50
CA SER A 103 14.56 3.67 -1.73
C SER A 103 13.95 3.08 -3.01
N VAL A 104 12.63 2.91 -3.07
CA VAL A 104 11.93 2.51 -4.30
C VAL A 104 11.92 3.66 -5.30
N GLN A 105 12.05 3.34 -6.58
CA GLN A 105 11.91 4.29 -7.67
C GLN A 105 10.66 3.98 -8.51
N PHE A 106 9.70 4.90 -8.54
CA PHE A 106 8.58 4.90 -9.46
C PHE A 106 8.88 5.87 -10.61
N ARG A 107 9.25 5.33 -11.78
CA ARG A 107 9.59 6.16 -12.95
C ARG A 107 8.39 6.65 -13.73
N HIS A 108 7.24 6.00 -13.55
CA HIS A 108 5.93 6.43 -14.04
C HIS A 108 4.93 6.54 -12.88
N ASP A 109 3.64 6.42 -13.16
CA ASP A 109 2.58 6.70 -12.22
C ASP A 109 2.56 5.63 -11.12
N ALA A 110 2.44 6.09 -9.88
CA ALA A 110 2.34 5.23 -8.71
C ALA A 110 0.97 5.41 -8.05
N ILE A 111 0.12 4.40 -8.15
CA ILE A 111 -1.28 4.50 -7.72
C ILE A 111 -1.43 3.77 -6.39
N PHE A 112 -1.72 4.51 -5.32
CA PHE A 112 -1.94 4.03 -3.96
C PHE A 112 -3.34 4.40 -3.46
N THR A 113 -4.29 4.65 -4.36
CA THR A 113 -5.64 5.04 -3.98
C THR A 113 -6.29 3.97 -3.12
N ARG A 114 -6.88 4.37 -1.98
CA ARG A 114 -7.57 3.46 -1.03
C ARG A 114 -6.73 2.29 -0.51
N VAL A 115 -5.40 2.33 -0.64
CA VAL A 115 -4.50 1.33 -0.07
C VAL A 115 -4.61 1.34 1.46
N LYS A 116 -4.42 0.19 2.10
CA LYS A 116 -4.44 0.06 3.56
C LYS A 116 -3.12 -0.52 4.08
N PHE A 117 -2.47 0.20 4.98
CA PHE A 117 -1.29 -0.25 5.71
C PHE A 117 -1.66 -0.45 7.18
N ASN A 118 -1.78 -1.71 7.60
CA ASN A 118 -2.18 -2.05 8.98
C ASN A 118 -1.01 -2.02 9.97
N GLN A 119 0.22 -1.98 9.46
CA GLN A 119 1.47 -1.79 10.20
C GLN A 119 2.33 -0.71 9.53
N THR A 120 3.55 -0.49 10.02
CA THR A 120 4.51 0.47 9.46
C THR A 120 4.71 0.29 7.95
N ALA A 121 4.59 1.40 7.23
CA ALA A 121 5.00 1.51 5.83
C ALA A 121 6.23 2.41 5.74
N ASP A 122 7.31 1.90 5.15
CA ASP A 122 8.58 2.62 5.03
C ASP A 122 8.76 3.18 3.62
N PHE A 123 8.54 4.48 3.46
CA PHE A 123 8.72 5.22 2.21
C PHE A 123 9.94 6.14 2.27
N ARG A 124 10.90 5.90 3.17
CA ARG A 124 12.13 6.71 3.23
C ARG A 124 12.90 6.58 1.91
N ASN A 125 13.37 7.71 1.38
CA ASN A 125 14.11 7.83 0.13
C ASN A 125 13.35 7.31 -1.12
N VAL A 126 12.03 7.17 -1.06
CA VAL A 126 11.24 6.85 -2.26
C VAL A 126 11.33 7.99 -3.27
N GLN A 127 11.39 7.65 -4.56
CA GLN A 127 11.37 8.61 -5.65
C GLN A 127 10.12 8.37 -6.51
N PHE A 128 9.34 9.43 -6.72
CA PHE A 128 8.24 9.46 -7.67
C PHE A 128 8.60 10.43 -8.79
N ASN A 129 8.85 9.94 -10.00
CA ASN A 129 9.26 10.78 -11.12
C ASN A 129 8.06 11.28 -11.96
N GLN A 130 6.87 10.75 -11.70
CA GLN A 130 5.59 11.18 -12.26
C GLN A 130 4.55 11.29 -11.12
N LYS A 131 3.25 11.23 -11.44
CA LYS A 131 2.18 11.35 -10.44
C LYS A 131 2.20 10.19 -9.45
N ALA A 132 2.10 10.51 -8.16
CA ALA A 132 1.80 9.56 -7.10
C ALA A 132 0.43 9.91 -6.51
N ASP A 133 -0.51 8.96 -6.49
CA ASP A 133 -1.89 9.20 -6.04
C ASP A 133 -2.21 8.38 -4.79
N PHE A 134 -2.34 9.05 -3.64
CA PHE A 134 -2.66 8.43 -2.36
C PHE A 134 -4.11 8.70 -1.92
N PHE A 135 -5.00 9.08 -2.83
CA PHE A 135 -6.38 9.43 -2.48
C PHE A 135 -7.08 8.30 -1.70
N GLY A 136 -7.51 8.61 -0.48
CA GLY A 136 -8.19 7.66 0.41
C GLY A 136 -7.30 6.57 1.00
N ALA A 137 -5.98 6.65 0.85
CA ALA A 137 -5.03 5.76 1.52
C ALA A 137 -5.22 5.79 3.04
N TRP A 138 -4.98 4.66 3.69
CA TRP A 138 -5.18 4.47 5.12
C TRP A 138 -3.94 3.87 5.78
N PHE A 139 -3.47 4.50 6.85
CA PHE A 139 -2.31 4.06 7.61
C PHE A 139 -2.70 3.90 9.07
N GLN A 140 -2.61 2.67 9.59
CA GLN A 140 -2.95 2.36 10.96
C GLN A 140 -1.87 2.79 11.95
N GLN A 141 -0.61 2.74 11.52
CA GLN A 141 0.59 3.06 12.29
C GLN A 141 1.39 4.16 11.59
N ASP A 142 2.54 4.50 12.17
CA ASP A 142 3.49 5.48 11.63
C ASP A 142 3.91 5.14 10.20
N VAL A 143 4.03 6.20 9.40
CA VAL A 143 4.65 6.18 8.07
C VAL A 143 6.05 6.75 8.20
N LEU A 144 7.06 5.99 7.81
CA LEU A 144 8.44 6.48 7.82
C LEU A 144 8.70 7.22 6.51
N LEU A 145 9.00 8.51 6.61
CA LEU A 145 9.30 9.38 5.47
C LEU A 145 10.66 10.04 5.67
N LYS A 146 11.47 10.04 4.61
CA LYS A 146 12.66 10.89 4.48
C LYS A 146 12.63 11.46 3.06
N LEU A 147 12.54 12.78 2.97
CA LEU A 147 12.58 13.49 1.70
C LEU A 147 14.03 13.47 1.20
N GLY A 148 14.25 12.97 -0.02
CA GLY A 148 15.54 13.12 -0.70
C GLY A 148 15.77 14.59 -1.06
N GLU A 149 17.00 15.07 -0.88
CA GLU A 149 17.37 16.42 -1.28
C GLU A 149 17.32 16.56 -2.82
N ARG A 150 16.42 17.44 -3.28
CA ARG A 150 16.34 18.10 -4.59
C ARG A 150 16.13 17.19 -5.84
N ASN A 151 15.03 17.48 -6.56
CA ASN A 151 14.74 17.21 -7.99
C ASN A 151 13.89 16.00 -8.42
N SER A 152 13.30 15.21 -7.52
CA SER A 152 12.11 14.42 -7.88
C SER A 152 10.89 15.09 -7.29
N THR A 153 9.72 15.02 -7.95
CA THR A 153 8.41 15.35 -7.35
C THR A 153 8.28 14.59 -6.04
N SER A 154 8.73 15.23 -4.96
CA SER A 154 8.72 14.70 -3.63
C SER A 154 7.28 14.38 -3.27
N LEU A 155 7.08 13.26 -2.57
CA LEU A 155 5.84 12.81 -1.93
C LEU A 155 4.76 13.89 -1.86
N PRO A 156 3.49 13.57 -2.19
CA PRO A 156 2.45 14.57 -2.23
C PRO A 156 2.48 15.47 -0.99
N THR A 157 2.48 16.77 -1.25
CA THR A 157 2.50 17.83 -0.25
C THR A 157 1.55 17.49 0.89
N LEU A 158 1.93 17.83 2.13
CA LEU A 158 1.21 17.63 3.40
C LEU A 158 -0.33 17.65 3.36
N LEU A 159 -0.94 18.40 2.43
CA LEU A 159 -2.39 18.42 2.15
C LEU A 159 -2.98 17.06 1.71
N GLU A 160 -2.28 16.26 0.90
CA GLU A 160 -2.74 14.91 0.53
C GLU A 160 -2.60 13.91 1.68
N LEU A 161 -1.57 14.07 2.51
CA LEU A 161 -1.39 13.29 3.74
C LEU A 161 -2.43 13.65 4.83
N ASN A 162 -2.97 14.87 4.81
CA ASN A 162 -4.07 15.27 5.71
C ASN A 162 -5.42 14.61 5.37
N SER A 163 -5.56 14.02 4.17
CA SER A 163 -6.74 13.20 3.81
C SER A 163 -6.65 11.77 4.36
N ILE A 164 -5.56 11.42 5.05
CA ILE A 164 -5.36 10.11 5.65
C ILE A 164 -6.14 10.03 6.97
N ARG A 165 -7.14 9.16 7.01
CA ARG A 165 -7.91 8.89 8.23
C ARG A 165 -7.08 8.00 9.17
N SER A 166 -6.57 8.53 10.29
CA SER A 166 -5.97 7.69 11.34
C SER A 166 -7.05 7.04 12.23
N ARG A 167 -6.67 6.00 12.98
CA ARG A 167 -7.55 5.25 13.90
C ARG A 167 -8.23 6.12 14.96
N ASP A 168 -7.60 7.21 15.39
CA ASP A 168 -8.17 8.15 16.37
C ASP A 168 -9.48 8.78 15.90
N PHE A 169 -9.70 8.80 14.58
CA PHE A 169 -10.87 9.42 13.96
C PHE A 169 -12.14 8.53 14.01
N LEU A 170 -12.01 7.20 14.12
CA LEU A 170 -13.16 6.28 14.14
C LEU A 170 -13.65 5.96 15.56
N THR A 171 -12.76 5.85 16.54
CA THR A 171 -13.12 5.53 17.93
C THR A 171 -13.81 6.69 18.66
N GLN A 172 -13.47 7.94 18.34
CA GLN A 172 -14.15 9.10 18.94
C GLN A 172 -15.53 9.40 18.32
N ASN A 173 -15.76 9.02 17.06
CA ASN A 173 -17.04 9.26 16.39
C ASN A 173 -18.07 8.14 16.64
N SER A 174 -17.64 6.89 16.90
CA SER A 174 -18.55 5.84 17.38
C SER A 174 -19.08 6.13 18.79
N ALA A 175 -18.29 6.77 19.65
CA ALA A 175 -18.71 7.17 21.00
C ALA A 175 -19.64 8.39 21.01
N LYS A 176 -19.52 9.31 20.04
CA LYS A 176 -20.42 10.47 19.90
C LYS A 176 -21.76 10.15 19.23
N MET A 177 -21.82 9.12 18.37
CA MET A 177 -23.07 8.69 17.71
C MET A 177 -24.06 7.97 18.65
N GLN A 178 -23.63 7.55 19.86
CA GLN A 178 -24.53 6.94 20.86
C GLN A 178 -25.11 7.95 21.86
N ASN A 179 -24.75 9.24 21.79
CA ASN A 179 -25.12 10.22 22.82
C ASN A 179 -25.84 11.49 22.31
N SER A 180 -26.25 11.56 21.04
CA SER A 180 -26.93 12.75 20.47
C SER A 180 -28.46 12.75 20.68
N GLY A 181 -28.91 12.27 21.84
CA GLY A 181 -30.30 12.29 22.27
C GLY A 181 -30.55 13.26 23.42
N LYS A 182 -30.09 14.51 23.35
CA LYS A 182 -30.62 15.64 24.16
C LYS A 182 -30.10 16.98 23.66
N ARG A 183 -31.06 17.89 23.42
CA ARG A 183 -30.93 19.27 22.93
C ARG A 183 -29.97 20.12 23.79
N ASN A 184 -29.19 21.00 23.16
CA ASN A 184 -29.30 22.44 23.42
C ASN A 184 -28.52 23.29 22.41
N SER A 185 -29.22 24.28 21.88
CA SER A 185 -28.76 25.34 21.00
C SER A 185 -27.89 26.35 21.74
N LYS A 186 -26.57 26.24 21.66
CA LYS A 186 -25.63 27.34 21.91
C LYS A 186 -24.47 27.23 20.92
N ARG A 187 -24.10 28.38 20.33
CA ARG A 187 -23.06 28.62 19.31
C ARG A 187 -21.95 27.55 19.28
N LEU A 188 -21.78 26.90 18.13
CA LEU A 188 -20.62 26.05 17.85
C LEU A 188 -19.32 26.89 17.98
N PRO A 189 -18.38 26.53 18.85
CA PRO A 189 -17.00 26.96 18.70
C PRO A 189 -16.39 26.24 17.48
N SER A 190 -15.59 26.96 16.71
CA SER A 190 -14.85 26.45 15.55
C SER A 190 -13.90 25.33 15.96
N LEU A 191 -14.34 24.08 15.85
CA LEU A 191 -13.50 22.89 16.01
C LEU A 191 -12.73 22.62 14.71
N MET A 192 -11.78 23.51 14.40
CA MET A 192 -10.60 23.17 13.60
C MET A 192 -9.44 23.00 14.56
N GLU A 193 -9.40 21.89 15.31
CA GLU A 193 -8.18 21.46 15.98
C GLU A 193 -7.78 20.07 15.46
N HIS A 194 -6.66 20.12 14.75
CA HIS A 194 -5.86 19.06 14.15
C HIS A 194 -5.71 17.78 15.00
N ASN A 195 -6.31 16.68 14.54
CA ASN A 195 -5.87 15.33 14.91
C ASN A 195 -5.24 14.67 13.68
N SER A 196 -4.04 15.15 13.34
CA SER A 196 -3.23 14.68 12.21
C SER A 196 -2.39 13.47 12.61
N ILE A 197 -2.21 12.54 11.65
CA ILE A 197 -1.09 11.59 11.67
C ILE A 197 0.20 12.37 11.93
N ARG A 198 1.06 11.86 12.80
CA ARG A 198 2.40 12.42 13.02
C ARG A 198 3.40 11.64 12.16
N PRO A 199 3.66 12.05 10.90
CA PRO A 199 4.83 11.55 10.19
C PRO A 199 6.06 11.79 11.07
N ARG A 200 6.81 10.72 11.37
CA ARG A 200 8.11 10.86 12.02
C ARG A 200 9.12 11.26 10.97
N TYR A 201 9.40 12.55 10.89
CA TYR A 201 10.51 13.07 10.10
C TYR A 201 11.82 12.76 10.81
N PHE A 202 12.71 12.05 10.13
CA PHE A 202 14.11 11.95 10.56
C PHE A 202 14.89 13.02 9.81
N LEU A 203 15.15 14.14 10.49
CA LEU A 203 16.14 15.11 10.06
C LEU A 203 17.52 14.53 10.40
N THR A 204 18.41 14.44 9.42
CA THR A 204 19.85 14.25 9.60
C THR A 204 20.55 15.39 8.91
#